data_AF-A0A842XGR3-F1
#
_entry.id   AF-A0A842XGR3-F1
#
_cell.length_a   1.000
_cell.length_b   1.000
_cell.length_c   1.000
_cell.angle_alpha   90.00
_cell.angle_beta   90.00
_cell.angle_gamma   90.00
#
_symmetry.space_group_name_H-M   'P 1'
#
loop_
_entity.id
_entity.type
_entity.pdbx_description
1 polymer ?
#
loop_
_entity_poly.entity_id
_entity_poly.type
_entity_poly.pdbx_seq_one_letter_code
_entity_poly.pdbx_strand_id
1 'polypeptide(L)'
;MKEEYGVSIDVFLKVIYDAFSHRWKDKTPANKYVSSLKQTYDWCCRNWDLVATSVDSLKSTDLEAIVKEQCLQYLPNNVVFPDLTVYFVFNGCDGRGFKSEIYMDITLCAILGKEKCVSLLAHEYHHSCRANFALRCSNPKWKNAFETLSCLESEGVADKIYNLGGVLPDNDYPPLRQLIKKRKEIYENAPKHLAEVEKGILTDVAPRKTFSEGSNHPLGNYMADLIERRFGRTLLVDCVGDPLKFLKTYNEAAKQEKRDEAGIFVFSKVVIYKLGQIMEDL
;
A
#
# COMPACT_ATOMS: atom_id res chain seq x y z
N MET A 1 -15.69 -9.71 22.65
CA MET A 1 -16.28 -10.42 21.49
C MET A 1 -16.87 -11.79 21.81
N LYS A 2 -16.63 -12.42 22.99
CA LYS A 2 -17.34 -13.65 23.38
C LYS A 2 -18.76 -13.43 23.93
N GLU A 3 -19.20 -12.19 24.15
CA GLU A 3 -20.43 -11.94 24.92
C GLU A 3 -21.57 -11.25 24.16
N GLU A 4 -21.37 -10.75 22.94
CA GLU A 4 -22.41 -9.92 22.30
C GLU A 4 -23.29 -10.67 21.28
N TYR A 5 -22.87 -11.85 20.81
CA TYR A 5 -23.57 -12.57 19.73
C TYR A 5 -23.84 -14.07 19.98
N GLY A 6 -23.62 -14.58 21.19
CA GLY A 6 -24.04 -15.94 21.60
C GLY A 6 -23.40 -17.12 20.84
N VAL A 7 -22.48 -16.87 19.91
CA VAL A 7 -21.73 -17.89 19.17
C VAL A 7 -20.28 -17.83 19.63
N SER A 8 -19.74 -18.96 20.10
CA SER A 8 -18.30 -18.98 20.42
C SER A 8 -17.51 -18.73 19.15
N ILE A 9 -16.42 -17.97 19.24
CA ILE A 9 -15.57 -17.68 18.09
C ILE A 9 -15.05 -18.97 17.43
N ASP A 10 -14.85 -20.03 18.21
CA ASP A 10 -14.48 -21.36 17.72
C ASP A 10 -15.56 -21.96 16.81
N VAL A 11 -16.84 -21.76 17.16
CA VAL A 11 -17.97 -22.17 16.33
C VAL A 11 -18.06 -21.32 15.06
N PHE A 12 -17.86 -20.00 15.16
CA PHE A 12 -17.85 -19.11 13.99
C PHE A 12 -16.72 -19.45 13.01
N LEU A 13 -15.50 -19.62 13.51
CA LEU A 13 -14.33 -20.00 12.72
C LEU A 13 -14.50 -21.40 12.12
N LYS A 14 -15.09 -22.35 12.86
CA LYS A 14 -15.42 -23.68 12.35
C LYS A 14 -16.46 -23.64 11.24
N VAL A 15 -17.51 -22.83 11.37
CA VAL A 15 -18.53 -22.64 10.31
C VAL A 15 -17.90 -22.07 9.03
N ILE A 16 -17.02 -21.08 9.18
CA ILE A 16 -16.28 -20.52 8.04
C ILE A 16 -15.35 -21.58 7.42
N TYR A 17 -14.59 -22.30 8.24
CA TYR A 17 -13.69 -23.36 7.79
C TYR A 17 -14.43 -24.50 7.06
N ASP A 18 -15.56 -24.96 7.61
CA ASP A 18 -16.38 -26.02 7.02
C ASP A 18 -17.02 -25.56 5.70
N ALA A 19 -17.44 -24.29 5.62
CA ALA A 19 -17.95 -23.67 4.39
C ALA A 19 -16.87 -23.62 3.28
N PHE A 20 -15.60 -23.38 3.65
CA PHE A 20 -14.49 -23.43 2.69
C PHE A 20 -14.02 -24.85 2.36
N SER A 21 -14.28 -25.83 3.22
CA SER A 21 -13.80 -27.22 3.06
C SER A 21 -14.72 -28.11 2.22
N HIS A 22 -16.01 -27.78 2.12
CA HIS A 22 -17.02 -28.62 1.47
C HIS A 22 -17.21 -28.39 -0.04
N ARG A 23 -16.43 -27.49 -0.65
CA ARG A 23 -16.51 -27.27 -2.09
C ARG A 23 -15.11 -27.08 -2.68
N TRP A 24 -15.01 -27.47 -3.96
CA TRP A 24 -14.04 -27.00 -4.96
C TRP A 24 -12.77 -27.87 -5.16
N LYS A 25 -12.78 -28.64 -6.27
CA LYS A 25 -11.68 -29.48 -6.77
C LYS A 25 -10.88 -28.84 -7.93
N ASP A 26 -11.17 -27.60 -8.31
CA ASP A 26 -10.53 -26.98 -9.49
C ASP A 26 -9.57 -25.84 -9.12
N LYS A 27 -8.62 -25.51 -10.00
CA LYS A 27 -7.54 -24.52 -9.76
C LYS A 27 -7.77 -23.19 -10.49
N THR A 28 -8.92 -22.55 -10.32
CA THR A 28 -9.15 -21.19 -10.83
C THR A 28 -8.52 -20.10 -9.93
N PRO A 29 -8.36 -18.82 -10.35
CA PRO A 29 -7.87 -17.73 -9.49
C PRO A 29 -8.65 -17.57 -8.18
N ALA A 30 -9.97 -17.80 -8.21
CA ALA A 30 -10.80 -17.85 -7.02
C ALA A 30 -10.33 -18.90 -6.00
N ASN A 31 -9.79 -20.03 -6.46
CA ASN A 31 -9.25 -21.09 -5.61
C ASN A 31 -7.90 -20.72 -4.98
N LYS A 32 -7.11 -19.83 -5.59
CA LYS A 32 -5.88 -19.30 -4.96
C LYS A 32 -6.21 -18.39 -3.77
N TYR A 33 -7.16 -17.47 -3.94
CA TYR A 33 -7.62 -16.60 -2.86
C TYR A 33 -8.24 -17.40 -1.71
N VAL A 34 -9.12 -18.36 -2.02
CA VAL A 34 -9.73 -19.25 -1.02
C VAL A 34 -8.68 -20.11 -0.31
N SER A 35 -7.66 -20.62 -1.03
CA SER A 35 -6.55 -21.35 -0.40
C SER A 35 -5.73 -20.45 0.54
N SER A 36 -5.49 -19.19 0.18
CA SER A 36 -4.85 -18.21 1.05
C SER A 36 -5.67 -17.93 2.31
N LEU A 37 -6.98 -17.72 2.16
CA LEU A 37 -7.90 -17.56 3.28
C LEU A 37 -7.87 -18.79 4.19
N LYS A 38 -7.96 -20.00 3.65
CA LYS A 38 -7.88 -21.24 4.44
C LYS A 38 -6.58 -21.33 5.23
N GLN A 39 -5.43 -21.06 4.59
CA GLN A 39 -4.13 -21.05 5.28
C GLN A 39 -4.06 -20.01 6.40
N THR A 40 -4.69 -18.85 6.18
CA THR A 40 -4.80 -17.76 7.17
C THR A 40 -5.64 -18.21 8.37
N TYR A 41 -6.81 -18.79 8.13
CA TYR A 41 -7.68 -19.35 9.18
C TYR A 41 -6.99 -20.49 9.95
N ASP A 42 -6.39 -21.45 9.25
CA ASP A 42 -5.66 -22.56 9.87
C ASP A 42 -4.49 -22.09 10.73
N TRP A 43 -3.83 -21.01 10.32
CA TRP A 43 -2.78 -20.38 11.11
C TRP A 43 -3.38 -19.71 12.35
N CYS A 44 -4.46 -18.93 12.22
CA CYS A 44 -5.12 -18.27 13.34
C CYS A 44 -5.63 -19.24 14.40
N CYS A 45 -6.27 -20.34 14.00
CA CYS A 45 -6.76 -21.35 14.93
C CYS A 45 -5.61 -22.00 15.72
N ARG A 46 -4.44 -22.18 15.10
CA ARG A 46 -3.25 -22.74 15.75
C ARG A 46 -2.48 -21.73 16.61
N ASN A 47 -2.68 -20.44 16.37
CA ASN A 47 -1.95 -19.35 17.04
C ASN A 47 -2.93 -18.39 17.73
N TRP A 48 -4.06 -18.90 18.24
CA TRP A 48 -5.15 -18.07 18.75
C TRP A 48 -4.70 -17.15 19.88
N ASP A 49 -3.88 -17.65 20.82
CA ASP A 49 -3.38 -16.84 21.94
C ASP A 49 -2.56 -15.63 21.47
N LEU A 50 -1.77 -15.81 20.40
CA LEU A 50 -1.02 -14.72 19.79
C LEU A 50 -1.95 -13.70 19.12
N VAL A 51 -2.96 -14.18 18.40
CA VAL A 51 -3.98 -13.31 17.77
C VAL A 51 -4.75 -12.51 18.83
N ALA A 52 -5.24 -13.19 19.88
CA ALA A 52 -5.98 -12.57 20.97
C ALA A 52 -5.13 -11.52 21.72
N THR A 53 -3.89 -11.87 22.08
CA THR A 53 -2.96 -10.93 22.72
C THR A 53 -2.66 -9.72 21.83
N SER A 54 -2.56 -9.92 20.52
CA SER A 54 -2.35 -8.82 19.56
C SER A 54 -3.55 -7.88 19.51
N VAL A 55 -4.77 -8.41 19.49
CA VAL A 55 -6.01 -7.61 19.55
C VAL A 55 -6.07 -6.79 20.84
N ASP A 56 -5.81 -7.42 21.98
CA ASP A 56 -5.90 -6.74 23.29
C ASP A 56 -4.82 -5.66 23.45
N SER A 57 -3.63 -5.92 22.91
CA SER A 57 -2.54 -4.94 22.85
C SER A 57 -2.90 -3.72 21.98
N LEU A 58 -3.57 -3.92 20.85
CA LEU A 58 -4.04 -2.82 20.00
C LEU A 58 -5.17 -2.02 20.65
N LYS A 59 -6.13 -2.70 21.30
CA LYS A 59 -7.24 -2.04 22.01
C LYS A 59 -6.82 -1.19 23.20
N SER A 60 -5.75 -1.59 23.88
CA SER A 60 -5.19 -0.84 25.02
C SER A 60 -4.28 0.32 24.60
N THR A 61 -4.17 0.59 23.30
CA THR A 61 -3.32 1.63 22.73
C THR A 61 -4.17 2.82 22.27
N ASP A 62 -3.67 4.03 22.47
CA ASP A 62 -4.18 5.22 21.79
C ASP A 62 -3.77 5.18 20.31
N LEU A 63 -4.45 4.33 19.53
CA LEU A 63 -4.14 4.12 18.12
C LEU A 63 -4.29 5.40 17.33
N GLU A 64 -5.31 6.21 17.63
CA GLU A 64 -5.60 7.42 16.90
C GLU A 64 -4.48 8.45 17.03
N ALA A 65 -4.00 8.71 18.25
CA ALA A 65 -2.90 9.66 18.46
C ALA A 65 -1.62 9.21 17.73
N ILE A 66 -1.23 7.94 17.89
CA ILE A 66 0.01 7.41 17.30
C ILE A 66 -0.07 7.37 15.76
N VAL A 67 -1.21 6.93 15.22
CA VAL A 67 -1.43 6.89 13.76
C VAL A 67 -1.35 8.31 13.17
N LYS A 68 -2.01 9.29 13.80
CA LYS A 68 -1.95 10.69 13.35
C LYS A 68 -0.53 11.25 13.41
N GLU A 69 0.21 10.99 14.50
CA GLU A 69 1.60 11.40 14.64
C GLU A 69 2.49 10.84 13.52
N GLN A 70 2.32 9.56 13.18
CA GLN A 70 3.06 8.92 12.09
C GLN A 70 2.69 9.51 10.73
N CYS A 71 1.39 9.72 10.46
CA CYS A 71 0.93 10.33 9.22
C CYS A 71 1.47 11.76 9.03
N LEU A 72 1.52 12.57 10.10
CA LEU A 72 2.02 13.95 10.06
C LEU A 72 3.48 14.06 9.59
N GLN A 73 4.27 12.99 9.69
CA GLN A 73 5.63 13.00 9.16
C GLN A 73 5.66 13.11 7.63
N TYR A 74 4.62 12.61 6.96
CA TYR A 74 4.55 12.51 5.50
C TYR A 74 3.26 13.13 4.91
N LEU A 75 2.62 14.03 5.66
CA LEU A 75 1.48 14.84 5.24
C LEU A 75 1.77 16.33 5.47
N PRO A 76 1.12 17.24 4.72
CA PRO A 76 1.24 18.66 4.99
C PRO A 76 0.57 19.02 6.32
N ASN A 77 1.09 20.04 7.01
CA ASN A 77 0.64 20.44 8.35
C ASN A 77 -0.83 20.88 8.44
N ASN A 78 -1.44 21.28 7.33
CA ASN A 78 -2.83 21.70 7.24
C ASN A 78 -3.79 20.57 6.86
N VAL A 79 -3.35 19.31 6.91
CA VAL A 79 -4.19 18.17 6.57
C VAL A 79 -5.37 18.04 7.54
N VAL A 80 -6.54 17.72 6.98
CA VAL A 80 -7.73 17.36 7.75
C VAL A 80 -7.73 15.86 7.99
N PHE A 81 -7.76 15.49 9.26
CA PHE A 81 -7.87 14.10 9.70
C PHE A 81 -9.35 13.69 9.76
N PRO A 82 -9.82 12.77 8.90
CA PRO A 82 -11.17 12.22 9.03
C PRO A 82 -11.27 11.34 10.27
N ASP A 83 -12.48 11.09 10.77
CA ASP A 83 -12.68 10.14 11.86
C ASP A 83 -12.06 8.77 11.49
N LEU A 84 -11.36 8.14 12.43
CA LEU A 84 -10.69 6.86 12.22
C LEU A 84 -11.54 5.74 12.81
N THR A 85 -12.03 4.86 11.94
CA THR A 85 -12.65 3.59 12.36
C THR A 85 -11.81 2.42 11.84
N VAL A 86 -11.39 1.52 12.74
CA VAL A 86 -10.56 0.36 12.40
C VAL A 86 -11.37 -0.92 12.61
N TYR A 87 -11.49 -1.71 11.55
CA TYR A 87 -12.11 -3.03 11.57
C TYR A 87 -11.04 -4.11 11.42
N PHE A 88 -10.98 -5.03 12.38
CA PHE A 88 -10.14 -6.21 12.27
C PHE A 88 -10.91 -7.35 11.62
N VAL A 89 -10.39 -7.86 10.51
CA VAL A 89 -11.02 -8.89 9.67
C VAL A 89 -10.06 -10.05 9.41
N PHE A 90 -10.57 -11.16 8.87
CA PHE A 90 -9.75 -12.24 8.31
C PHE A 90 -9.82 -12.16 6.79
N ASN A 91 -8.75 -11.67 6.15
CA ASN A 91 -8.72 -11.30 4.74
C ASN A 91 -7.40 -11.65 4.02
N GLY A 92 -6.74 -12.74 4.41
CA GLY A 92 -5.62 -13.29 3.64
C GLY A 92 -4.36 -12.41 3.64
N CYS A 93 -4.09 -11.73 4.76
CA CYS A 93 -2.95 -10.85 4.98
C CYS A 93 -2.92 -9.58 4.11
N ASP A 94 -3.98 -8.79 4.18
CA ASP A 94 -4.12 -7.51 3.49
C ASP A 94 -4.59 -6.39 4.44
N GLY A 95 -4.32 -5.14 4.08
CA GLY A 95 -4.82 -3.94 4.75
C GLY A 95 -5.45 -3.02 3.69
N ARG A 96 -6.61 -2.43 3.99
CA ARG A 96 -7.28 -1.52 3.04
C ARG A 96 -7.99 -0.37 3.74
N GLY A 97 -7.64 0.86 3.36
CA GLY A 97 -8.41 2.06 3.66
C GLY A 97 -9.57 2.30 2.68
N PHE A 98 -10.74 2.65 3.20
CA PHE A 98 -11.88 3.18 2.45
C PHE A 98 -12.51 4.34 3.21
N LYS A 99 -12.29 5.58 2.73
CA LYS A 99 -12.76 6.81 3.39
C LYS A 99 -12.24 6.90 4.83
N SER A 100 -13.12 6.86 5.83
CA SER A 100 -12.80 6.92 7.28
C SER A 100 -12.61 5.52 7.90
N GLU A 101 -12.72 4.46 7.11
CA GLU A 101 -12.74 3.09 7.57
C GLU A 101 -11.49 2.34 7.08
N ILE A 102 -10.79 1.67 7.98
CA ILE A 102 -9.62 0.86 7.66
C ILE A 102 -9.90 -0.59 8.05
N TYR A 103 -9.77 -1.49 7.09
CA TYR A 103 -9.91 -2.93 7.28
C TYR A 103 -8.53 -3.56 7.37
N MET A 104 -8.22 -4.13 8.52
CA MET A 104 -6.93 -4.75 8.81
C MET A 104 -7.08 -6.25 9.00
N ASP A 105 -6.28 -7.02 8.27
CA ASP A 105 -6.17 -8.45 8.54
C ASP A 105 -5.52 -8.71 9.91
N ILE A 106 -6.25 -9.40 10.79
CA ILE A 106 -5.78 -9.62 12.16
C ILE A 106 -4.62 -10.61 12.23
N THR A 107 -4.55 -11.56 11.29
CA THR A 107 -3.43 -12.49 11.16
C THR A 107 -2.16 -11.72 10.83
N LEU A 108 -2.24 -10.80 9.88
CA LEU A 108 -1.14 -9.93 9.50
C LEU A 108 -0.68 -9.07 10.68
N CYS A 109 -1.61 -8.46 11.42
CA CYS A 109 -1.26 -7.71 12.62
C CYS A 109 -0.58 -8.57 13.70
N ALA A 110 -1.03 -9.81 13.90
CA ALA A 110 -0.41 -10.74 14.83
C ALA A 110 1.00 -11.17 14.40
N ILE A 111 1.20 -11.40 13.09
CA ILE A 111 2.50 -11.77 12.50
C ILE A 111 3.50 -10.62 12.55
N LEU A 112 3.04 -9.40 12.29
CA LEU A 112 3.88 -8.20 12.27
C LEU A 112 4.23 -7.69 13.67
N GLY A 113 3.38 -7.97 14.66
CA GLY A 113 3.44 -7.38 15.98
C GLY A 113 2.88 -5.95 16.01
N LYS A 114 2.70 -5.43 17.23
CA LYS A 114 2.01 -4.17 17.51
C LYS A 114 2.57 -2.99 16.72
N GLU A 115 3.87 -2.72 16.85
CA GLU A 115 4.49 -1.51 16.27
C GLU A 115 4.32 -1.46 14.76
N LYS A 116 4.56 -2.59 14.09
CA LYS A 116 4.43 -2.71 12.63
C LYS A 116 2.97 -2.68 12.18
N CYS A 117 2.04 -3.28 12.94
CA CYS A 117 0.60 -3.15 12.67
C CYS A 117 0.13 -1.69 12.80
N VAL A 118 0.60 -0.94 13.80
CA VAL A 118 0.30 0.49 13.95
C VAL A 118 0.82 1.31 12.78
N SER A 119 2.04 1.03 12.31
CA SER A 119 2.55 1.71 11.12
C SER A 119 1.81 1.33 9.84
N LEU A 120 1.38 0.08 9.68
CA LEU A 120 0.50 -0.30 8.56
C LEU A 120 -0.85 0.43 8.63
N LEU A 121 -1.41 0.59 9.83
CA LEU A 121 -2.61 1.42 10.02
C LEU A 121 -2.37 2.87 9.59
N ALA A 122 -1.22 3.44 9.93
CA ALA A 122 -0.86 4.79 9.51
C ALA A 122 -0.63 4.91 7.99
N HIS A 123 -0.11 3.87 7.33
CA HIS A 123 -0.06 3.78 5.87
C HIS A 123 -1.45 3.88 5.25
N GLU A 124 -2.39 3.05 5.70
CA GLU A 124 -3.76 3.06 5.16
C GLU A 124 -4.53 4.35 5.50
N TYR A 125 -4.27 4.92 6.67
CA TYR A 125 -4.87 6.18 7.08
C TYR A 125 -4.30 7.39 6.32
N HIS A 126 -3.03 7.34 5.92
CA HIS A 126 -2.43 8.35 5.06
C HIS A 126 -3.19 8.50 3.75
N HIS A 127 -3.55 7.40 3.10
CA HIS A 127 -4.38 7.42 1.88
C HIS A 127 -5.72 8.14 2.10
N SER A 128 -6.33 7.91 3.25
CA SER A 128 -7.60 8.51 3.65
C SER A 128 -7.47 10.03 3.85
N CYS A 129 -6.40 10.47 4.49
CA CYS A 129 -6.10 11.89 4.68
C CYS A 129 -5.77 12.57 3.35
N ARG A 130 -4.92 11.94 2.53
CA ARG A 130 -4.52 12.40 1.19
C ARG A 130 -5.73 12.60 0.27
N ALA A 131 -6.74 11.74 0.35
CA ALA A 131 -7.92 11.79 -0.51
C ALA A 131 -8.72 13.11 -0.42
N ASN A 132 -8.56 13.88 0.67
CA ASN A 132 -9.24 15.16 0.89
C ASN A 132 -8.71 16.29 0.00
N PHE A 133 -7.46 16.22 -0.45
CA PHE A 133 -6.81 17.28 -1.23
C PHE A 133 -6.09 16.77 -2.49
N ALA A 134 -6.07 15.46 -2.73
CA ALA A 134 -5.50 14.89 -3.94
C ALA A 134 -6.20 15.38 -5.21
N LEU A 135 -5.39 15.78 -6.20
CA LEU A 135 -5.86 16.11 -7.53
C LEU A 135 -6.53 14.91 -8.20
N ARG A 136 -7.55 15.16 -9.03
CA ARG A 136 -8.31 14.11 -9.72
C ARG A 136 -8.38 14.42 -11.21
N CYS A 137 -8.11 13.46 -12.07
CA CYS A 137 -8.28 13.63 -13.52
C CYS A 137 -9.75 13.51 -13.94
N SER A 138 -10.30 14.60 -14.49
CA SER A 138 -11.63 14.64 -15.11
C SER A 138 -11.63 14.11 -16.55
N ASN A 139 -10.49 14.22 -17.24
CA ASN A 139 -10.35 13.89 -18.66
C ASN A 139 -10.26 12.36 -18.89
N PRO A 140 -11.28 11.71 -19.49
CA PRO A 140 -11.32 10.25 -19.66
C PRO A 140 -10.15 9.70 -20.47
N LYS A 141 -9.62 10.47 -21.42
CA LYS A 141 -8.49 10.09 -22.28
C LYS A 141 -7.22 9.84 -21.46
N TRP A 142 -7.06 10.54 -20.35
CA TRP A 142 -5.83 10.53 -19.57
C TRP A 142 -5.99 9.93 -18.19
N LYS A 143 -7.20 9.53 -17.82
CA LYS A 143 -7.54 8.97 -16.53
C LYS A 143 -6.62 7.82 -16.12
N ASN A 144 -6.35 6.87 -17.02
CA ASN A 144 -5.48 5.72 -16.74
C ASN A 144 -4.04 6.12 -16.40
N ALA A 145 -3.47 7.06 -17.15
CA ALA A 145 -2.11 7.55 -16.94
C ALA A 145 -2.02 8.32 -15.62
N PHE A 146 -3.00 9.20 -15.35
CA PHE A 146 -3.06 9.95 -14.11
C PHE A 146 -3.23 9.03 -12.90
N GLU A 147 -4.18 8.08 -12.94
CA GLU A 147 -4.40 7.13 -11.84
C GLU A 147 -3.16 6.28 -11.57
N THR A 148 -2.45 5.86 -12.62
CA THR A 148 -1.20 5.10 -12.49
C THR A 148 -0.15 5.86 -11.69
N LEU A 149 0.06 7.13 -12.05
CA LEU A 149 1.06 7.97 -11.39
C LEU A 149 0.59 8.41 -10.01
N SER A 150 -0.71 8.62 -9.83
CA SER A 150 -1.31 8.84 -8.53
C SER A 150 -1.14 7.62 -7.62
N CYS A 151 -1.20 6.39 -8.13
CA CYS A 151 -0.92 5.19 -7.34
C CYS A 151 0.54 5.12 -6.91
N LEU A 152 1.49 5.45 -7.82
CA LEU A 152 2.92 5.47 -7.48
C LEU A 152 3.24 6.52 -6.42
N GLU A 153 2.66 7.72 -6.52
CA GLU A 153 2.82 8.76 -5.50
C GLU A 153 2.15 8.36 -4.18
N SER A 154 0.88 7.92 -4.21
CA SER A 154 0.14 7.55 -3.01
C SER A 154 0.84 6.44 -2.23
N GLU A 155 1.15 5.31 -2.87
CA GLU A 155 1.83 4.20 -2.19
C GLU A 155 3.26 4.56 -1.81
N GLY A 156 3.97 5.30 -2.67
CA GLY A 156 5.36 5.65 -2.43
C GLY A 156 5.57 6.54 -1.22
N VAL A 157 4.72 7.54 -1.01
CA VAL A 157 4.79 8.39 0.17
C VAL A 157 4.27 7.66 1.42
N ALA A 158 3.18 6.89 1.30
CA ALA A 158 2.65 6.13 2.44
C ALA A 158 3.65 5.05 2.94
N ASP A 159 4.36 4.38 2.03
CA ASP A 159 5.41 3.39 2.35
C ASP A 159 6.60 4.01 3.12
N LYS A 160 6.70 5.34 3.20
CA LYS A 160 7.70 6.01 4.04
C LYS A 160 7.35 6.01 5.53
N ILE A 161 6.05 6.04 5.86
CA ILE A 161 5.57 5.93 7.25
C ILE A 161 5.87 4.53 7.77
N TYR A 162 5.52 3.57 6.95
CA TYR A 162 5.66 2.18 7.23
C TYR A 162 6.63 1.62 6.22
N ASN A 163 7.92 1.53 6.58
CA ASN A 163 9.06 1.11 5.75
C ASN A 163 8.86 -0.30 5.08
N LEU A 164 7.85 -0.40 4.23
CA LEU A 164 7.31 -1.56 3.50
C LEU A 164 7.87 -1.60 2.10
N GLY A 165 8.02 -0.42 1.51
CA GLY A 165 8.43 -0.28 0.12
C GLY A 165 9.87 -0.68 -0.13
N GLY A 166 10.66 -0.90 0.93
CA GLY A 166 12.07 -1.24 0.87
C GLY A 166 12.45 -2.58 1.51
N VAL A 167 11.54 -3.57 1.57
CA VAL A 167 11.70 -4.92 2.17
C VAL A 167 11.19 -4.97 3.61
N LEU A 168 9.96 -5.46 3.80
CA LEU A 168 9.54 -5.98 5.11
C LEU A 168 10.63 -6.91 5.65
N PRO A 169 10.91 -6.93 6.96
CA PRO A 169 11.84 -7.88 7.53
C PRO A 169 11.44 -9.31 7.12
N ASP A 170 12.44 -10.15 6.87
CA ASP A 170 12.21 -11.56 6.54
C ASP A 170 11.22 -12.17 7.54
N ASN A 171 10.21 -12.85 7.00
CA ASN A 171 9.15 -13.44 7.79
C ASN A 171 8.98 -14.89 7.38
N ASP A 172 8.80 -15.77 8.36
CA ASP A 172 8.66 -17.20 8.10
C ASP A 172 7.26 -17.59 7.61
N TYR A 173 6.27 -16.70 7.75
CA TYR A 173 4.94 -16.90 7.19
C TYR A 173 4.99 -16.91 5.66
N PRO A 174 4.73 -18.06 5.00
CA PRO A 174 5.05 -18.25 3.58
C PRO A 174 4.40 -17.23 2.62
N PRO A 175 3.11 -16.85 2.78
CA PRO A 175 2.50 -15.82 1.94
C PRO A 175 3.24 -14.48 2.02
N LEU A 176 3.61 -14.06 3.24
CA LEU A 176 4.33 -12.81 3.44
C LEU A 176 5.73 -12.90 2.84
N ARG A 177 6.49 -13.96 3.12
CA ARG A 177 7.83 -14.18 2.54
C ARG A 177 7.88 -14.03 1.02
N GLN A 178 6.89 -14.60 0.31
CA GLN A 178 6.81 -14.50 -1.14
C GLN A 178 6.54 -13.07 -1.61
N LEU A 179 5.64 -12.36 -0.93
CA LEU A 179 5.36 -10.95 -1.20
C LEU A 179 6.61 -10.09 -0.99
N ILE A 180 7.34 -10.30 0.10
CA ILE A 180 8.57 -9.59 0.45
C ILE A 180 9.62 -9.76 -0.65
N LYS A 181 9.90 -11.01 -1.02
CA LYS A 181 10.88 -11.33 -2.06
C LYS A 181 10.53 -10.64 -3.38
N LYS A 182 9.25 -10.70 -3.78
CA LYS A 182 8.77 -10.07 -5.01
C LYS A 182 8.93 -8.55 -4.96
N ARG A 183 8.54 -7.90 -3.85
CA ARG A 183 8.68 -6.44 -3.69
C ARG A 183 10.15 -6.01 -3.72
N LYS A 184 11.03 -6.76 -3.06
CA LYS A 184 12.49 -6.54 -3.09
C LYS A 184 13.04 -6.55 -4.51
N GLU A 185 12.72 -7.60 -5.27
CA GLU A 185 13.16 -7.74 -6.67
C GLU A 185 12.70 -6.57 -7.54
N ILE A 186 11.46 -6.12 -7.38
CA ILE A 186 10.92 -4.98 -8.13
C ILE A 186 11.62 -3.68 -7.73
N TYR A 187 11.89 -3.46 -6.44
CA TYR A 187 12.60 -2.27 -5.95
C TYR A 187 14.03 -2.22 -6.49
N GLU A 188 14.77 -3.32 -6.40
CA GLU A 188 16.15 -3.43 -6.92
C GLU A 188 16.24 -3.25 -8.44
N ASN A 189 15.16 -3.57 -9.17
CA ASN A 189 15.05 -3.41 -10.62
C ASN A 189 14.12 -2.25 -11.02
N ALA A 190 13.88 -1.29 -10.13
CA ALA A 190 12.91 -0.21 -10.35
C ALA A 190 13.13 0.56 -11.67
N PRO A 191 14.37 0.90 -12.10
CA PRO A 191 14.57 1.58 -13.38
C PRO A 191 13.99 0.85 -14.60
N LYS A 192 14.10 -0.49 -14.63
CA LYS A 192 13.53 -1.32 -15.71
C LYS A 192 12.00 -1.27 -15.68
N HIS A 193 11.41 -1.42 -14.50
CA HIS A 193 9.97 -1.42 -14.33
C HIS A 193 9.35 -0.04 -14.57
N LEU A 194 10.02 1.05 -14.19
CA LEU A 194 9.56 2.41 -14.49
C LEU A 194 9.58 2.69 -16.00
N ALA A 195 10.50 2.10 -16.75
CA ALA A 195 10.47 2.15 -18.23
C ALA A 195 9.26 1.41 -18.81
N GLU A 196 8.84 0.29 -18.21
CA GLU A 196 7.61 -0.43 -18.58
C GLU A 196 6.36 0.38 -18.25
N VAL A 197 6.36 1.09 -17.10
CA VAL A 197 5.29 2.03 -16.73
C VAL A 197 5.17 3.16 -17.74
N GLU A 198 6.27 3.82 -18.11
CA GLU A 198 6.26 4.85 -19.14
C GLU A 198 5.72 4.30 -20.46
N LYS A 199 6.19 3.13 -20.89
CA LYS A 199 5.69 2.49 -22.12
C LYS A 199 4.17 2.30 -22.07
N GLY A 200 3.62 1.80 -20.96
CA GLY A 200 2.17 1.63 -20.77
C GLY A 200 1.40 2.96 -20.81
N ILE A 201 1.94 4.02 -20.18
CA ILE A 201 1.37 5.36 -20.24
C ILE A 201 1.36 5.92 -21.68
N LEU A 202 2.44 5.68 -22.44
CA LEU A 202 2.58 6.20 -23.79
C LEU A 202 1.67 5.49 -24.80
N THR A 203 1.42 4.20 -24.62
CA THR A 203 0.58 3.37 -25.51
C THR A 203 -0.89 3.29 -25.09
N ASP A 204 -1.27 3.85 -23.92
CA ASP A 204 -2.61 3.75 -23.32
C ASP A 204 -3.09 2.29 -23.14
N VAL A 205 -2.15 1.35 -23.10
CA VAL A 205 -2.45 -0.03 -22.70
C VAL A 205 -2.54 -0.01 -21.19
N ALA A 206 -3.77 0.12 -20.68
CA ALA A 206 -4.18 0.12 -19.27
C ALA A 206 -3.02 -0.24 -18.33
N PRO A 207 -2.23 0.74 -17.84
CA PRO A 207 -1.00 0.45 -17.12
C PRO A 207 -1.26 -0.41 -15.87
N ARG A 208 -2.47 -0.34 -15.30
CA ARG A 208 -3.00 -1.25 -14.27
C ARG A 208 -2.87 -2.74 -14.60
N LYS A 209 -2.93 -3.16 -15.86
CA LYS A 209 -2.67 -4.55 -16.27
C LYS A 209 -1.18 -4.87 -16.34
N THR A 210 -0.34 -3.86 -16.57
CA THR A 210 1.13 -3.96 -16.58
C THR A 210 1.70 -3.98 -15.16
N PHE A 211 1.00 -3.38 -14.19
CA PHE A 211 1.28 -3.60 -12.77
C PHE A 211 0.83 -4.99 -12.36
N SER A 212 1.78 -5.91 -12.19
CA SER A 212 1.48 -7.13 -11.44
C SER A 212 1.07 -6.73 -10.01
N GLU A 213 0.09 -7.42 -9.41
CA GLU A 213 -0.37 -7.13 -8.04
C GLU A 213 0.81 -6.83 -7.09
N GLY A 214 0.76 -5.67 -6.44
CA GLY A 214 1.77 -5.24 -5.46
C GLY A 214 3.02 -4.56 -6.01
N SER A 215 3.14 -4.29 -7.32
CA SER A 215 4.31 -3.55 -7.86
C SER A 215 4.27 -2.04 -7.64
N ASN A 216 3.10 -1.47 -7.27
CA ASN A 216 2.99 -0.02 -7.01
C ASN A 216 3.81 0.42 -5.80
N HIS A 217 3.76 -0.35 -4.70
CA HIS A 217 4.53 -0.09 -3.48
C HIS A 217 6.03 0.05 -3.76
N PRO A 218 6.76 -0.98 -4.23
CA PRO A 218 8.20 -0.89 -4.41
C PRO A 218 8.62 0.19 -5.44
N LEU A 219 7.83 0.41 -6.49
CA LEU A 219 8.15 1.45 -7.48
C LEU A 219 7.89 2.86 -6.95
N GLY A 220 6.76 3.07 -6.29
CA GLY A 220 6.43 4.32 -5.63
C GLY A 220 7.46 4.66 -4.55
N ASN A 221 7.79 3.68 -3.70
CA ASN A 221 8.76 3.87 -2.64
C ASN A 221 10.16 4.18 -3.19
N TYR A 222 10.60 3.50 -4.26
CA TYR A 222 11.86 3.83 -4.92
C TYR A 222 11.89 5.30 -5.40
N MET A 223 10.78 5.79 -5.95
CA MET A 223 10.66 7.18 -6.36
C MET A 223 10.69 8.14 -5.16
N ALA A 224 9.93 7.83 -4.10
CA ALA A 224 9.89 8.63 -2.87
C ALA A 224 11.24 8.66 -2.14
N ASP A 225 11.94 7.52 -2.06
CA ASP A 225 13.28 7.38 -1.48
C ASP A 225 14.29 8.25 -2.22
N LEU A 226 14.24 8.26 -3.55
CA LEU A 226 15.13 9.10 -4.36
C LEU A 226 14.86 10.60 -4.14
N ILE A 227 13.58 11.00 -4.06
CA ILE A 227 13.20 12.38 -3.76
C ILE A 227 13.67 12.78 -2.36
N GLU A 228 13.34 12.00 -1.32
CA GLU A 228 13.69 12.32 0.07
C GLU A 228 15.20 12.35 0.27
N ARG A 229 15.95 11.44 -0.34
CA ARG A 229 17.41 11.41 -0.25
C ARG A 229 18.09 12.61 -0.92
N ARG A 230 17.56 13.09 -2.04
CA ARG A 230 18.15 14.20 -2.79
C ARG A 230 17.69 15.58 -2.34
N PHE A 231 16.44 15.70 -1.88
CA PHE A 231 15.82 17.00 -1.58
C PHE A 231 15.25 17.11 -0.17
N GLY A 232 15.29 16.04 0.62
CA GLY A 232 14.73 16.00 1.96
C GLY A 232 13.22 15.74 1.99
N ARG A 233 12.75 15.43 3.19
CA ARG A 233 11.35 15.06 3.44
C ARG A 233 10.36 16.17 3.12
N THR A 234 10.72 17.43 3.38
CA THR A 234 9.85 18.58 3.11
C THR A 234 9.42 18.62 1.66
N LEU A 235 10.35 18.40 0.72
CA LEU A 235 9.99 18.41 -0.71
C LEU A 235 9.15 17.19 -1.11
N LEU A 236 9.35 16.04 -0.46
CA LEU A 236 8.49 14.87 -0.66
C LEU A 236 7.05 15.13 -0.19
N VAL A 237 6.88 15.70 1.01
CA VAL A 237 5.57 16.08 1.58
C VAL A 237 4.85 17.08 0.67
N ASP A 238 5.60 18.02 0.12
CA ASP A 238 5.12 19.02 -0.83
C ASP A 238 4.54 18.42 -2.12
N CYS A 239 4.85 17.17 -2.44
CA CYS A 239 4.32 16.45 -3.60
C CYS A 239 3.01 15.69 -3.33
N VAL A 240 2.60 15.57 -2.06
CA VAL A 240 1.49 14.69 -1.69
C VAL A 240 0.19 15.17 -2.33
N GLY A 241 -0.51 14.24 -2.98
CA GLY A 241 -1.75 14.54 -3.70
C GLY A 241 -1.55 15.23 -5.05
N ASP A 242 -0.31 15.51 -5.47
CA ASP A 242 0.03 16.07 -6.78
C ASP A 242 0.98 15.11 -7.54
N PRO A 243 0.42 14.19 -8.34
CA PRO A 243 1.22 13.23 -9.11
C PRO A 243 2.16 13.86 -10.13
N LEU A 244 1.85 15.06 -10.64
CA LEU A 244 2.73 15.75 -11.59
C LEU A 244 3.93 16.36 -10.86
N LYS A 245 3.72 17.00 -9.72
CA LYS A 245 4.81 17.53 -8.89
C LYS A 245 5.72 16.39 -8.43
N PHE A 246 5.14 15.29 -7.93
CA PHE A 246 5.88 14.08 -7.59
C PHE A 246 6.75 13.57 -8.75
N LEU A 247 6.18 13.44 -9.96
CA LEU A 247 6.93 12.97 -11.13
C LEU A 247 8.04 13.93 -11.56
N LYS A 248 7.78 15.25 -11.55
CA LYS A 248 8.77 16.26 -11.89
C LYS A 248 9.93 16.24 -10.90
N THR A 249 9.64 16.21 -9.61
CA THR A 249 10.64 16.15 -8.55
C THR A 249 11.44 14.86 -8.60
N TYR A 250 10.81 13.71 -8.85
CA TYR A 250 11.53 12.46 -9.11
C TYR A 250 12.50 12.60 -10.30
N ASN A 251 12.03 13.14 -11.43
CA ASN A 251 12.86 13.31 -12.62
C ASN A 251 14.05 14.26 -12.40
N GLU A 252 13.90 15.26 -11.54
CA GLU A 252 15.00 16.13 -11.14
C GLU A 252 16.02 15.38 -10.29
N ALA A 253 15.57 14.63 -9.28
CA ALA A 253 16.44 13.79 -8.44
C ALA A 253 17.19 12.75 -9.30
N ALA A 254 16.47 12.06 -10.19
CA ALA A 254 17.01 11.04 -11.09
C ALA A 254 18.05 11.59 -12.06
N LYS A 255 17.88 12.82 -12.56
CA LYS A 255 18.88 13.47 -13.42
C LYS A 255 20.14 13.86 -12.68
N GLN A 256 20.02 14.27 -11.42
CA GLN A 256 21.20 14.53 -10.58
C GLN A 256 21.94 13.24 -10.33
N GLU A 257 21.23 12.18 -9.94
CA GLU A 257 21.91 10.93 -9.65
C GLU A 257 22.46 10.23 -10.88
N LYS A 258 21.84 10.37 -12.06
CA LYS A 258 22.42 9.84 -13.30
C LYS A 258 23.79 10.45 -13.63
N ARG A 259 24.09 11.66 -13.14
CA ARG A 259 25.43 12.26 -13.27
C ARG A 259 26.43 11.59 -12.32
N ASP A 260 25.93 11.04 -11.22
CA ASP A 260 26.73 10.41 -10.16
C ASP A 260 26.84 8.88 -10.37
N GLU A 261 25.84 8.23 -10.96
CA GLU A 261 25.71 6.77 -11.14
C GLU A 261 25.01 6.38 -12.47
N ALA A 262 25.55 5.40 -13.19
CA ALA A 262 24.94 4.90 -14.43
C ALA A 262 23.87 3.83 -14.13
N GLY A 263 22.59 4.22 -14.10
CA GLY A 263 21.51 3.21 -13.94
C GLY A 263 20.09 3.70 -13.68
N ILE A 264 19.85 5.01 -13.52
CA ILE A 264 18.55 5.52 -13.10
C ILE A 264 17.67 5.92 -14.28
N PHE A 265 16.39 5.55 -14.18
CA PHE A 265 15.38 5.88 -15.17
C PHE A 265 14.90 7.33 -15.01
N VAL A 266 14.67 8.00 -16.13
CA VAL A 266 14.13 9.36 -16.18
C VAL A 266 12.97 9.33 -17.16
N PHE A 267 11.77 9.66 -16.70
CA PHE A 267 10.58 9.73 -17.56
C PHE A 267 10.79 10.79 -18.65
N SER A 268 10.29 10.51 -19.85
CA SER A 268 10.37 11.42 -20.98
C SER A 268 9.58 12.71 -20.73
N LYS A 269 9.97 13.77 -21.44
CA LYS A 269 9.20 15.02 -21.48
C LYS A 269 7.77 14.82 -21.99
N VAL A 270 7.52 13.77 -22.79
CA VAL A 270 6.20 13.45 -23.32
C VAL A 270 5.25 13.05 -22.21
N VAL A 271 5.68 12.21 -21.25
CA VAL A 271 4.86 11.84 -20.10
C VAL A 271 4.56 13.05 -19.22
N ILE A 272 5.57 13.88 -18.93
CA ILE A 272 5.38 15.11 -18.14
C ILE A 272 4.40 16.07 -18.83
N TYR A 273 4.56 16.27 -20.14
CA TYR A 273 3.68 17.14 -20.91
C TYR A 273 2.25 16.61 -20.94
N LYS A 274 2.06 15.31 -21.17
CA LYS A 274 0.74 14.66 -21.12
C LYS A 274 0.05 14.92 -19.78
N LEU A 275 0.77 14.83 -18.66
CA LEU A 275 0.22 15.17 -17.33
C LEU A 275 -0.03 16.66 -17.12
N GLY A 276 0.84 17.52 -17.66
CA GLY A 276 0.63 18.97 -17.62
C GLY A 276 -0.68 19.37 -18.28
N GLN A 277 -0.98 18.79 -19.45
CA GLN A 277 -2.27 19.00 -20.14
C GLN A 277 -3.46 18.54 -19.31
N ILE A 278 -3.31 17.47 -18.51
CA ILE A 278 -4.38 17.02 -17.62
C ILE A 278 -4.67 18.06 -16.55
N MET A 279 -3.64 18.69 -15.99
CA MET A 279 -3.79 19.68 -14.92
C MET A 279 -4.31 21.04 -15.39
N GLU A 280 -4.11 21.39 -16.66
CA GLU A 280 -4.76 22.56 -17.28
C GLU A 280 -6.28 22.35 -17.45
N ASP A 281 -6.75 21.09 -17.46
CA ASP A 281 -8.16 20.71 -17.53
C ASP A 281 -8.82 20.50 -16.14
N LEU A 282 -8.13 20.78 -15.02
CA LEU A 282 -8.61 20.64 -13.63
C LEU A 282 -8.98 21.98 -12.98
#